data_AF-A0A8T3XRG5-F1
#
_entry.id   AF-A0A8T3XRG5-F1
#
_cell.length_a   1.000
_cell.length_b   1.000
_cell.length_c   1.000
_cell.angle_alpha   90.00
_cell.angle_beta   90.00
_cell.angle_gamma   90.00
#
_symmetry.space_group_name_H-M   'P 1'
#
loop_
_entity.id
_entity.type
_entity.pdbx_description
1 polymer ?
#
loop_
_entity_poly.entity_id
_entity_poly.type
_entity_poly.pdbx_seq_one_letter_code
_entity_poly.pdbx_strand_id
1 'polypeptide(L)'
;MHQDYYEAILQIRPKKQSVLDFVRNESMRSNTRISKEITKDFGCDIYLSSRKSAVQISKKLKKNFNGDLKVSKTLHSRDRLTSKLIYRVTILFRLR
;
A
#
# COMPACT_ATOMS: atom_id res chain seq x y z
N MET A 1 -11.94 5.26 -13.71
CA MET A 1 -11.27 4.27 -12.81
C MET A 1 -12.34 3.54 -12.03
N HIS A 2 -12.32 2.19 -12.01
CA HIS A 2 -13.25 1.39 -11.20
C HIS A 2 -13.07 1.70 -9.70
N GLN A 3 -14.13 1.65 -8.90
CA GLN A 3 -14.03 2.01 -7.48
C GLN A 3 -13.05 1.10 -6.71
N ASP A 4 -13.02 -0.18 -7.04
CA ASP A 4 -12.17 -1.19 -6.42
C ASP A 4 -10.77 -1.34 -7.05
N TYR A 5 -10.40 -0.48 -8.00
CA TYR A 5 -9.09 -0.58 -8.65
C TYR A 5 -7.95 -0.33 -7.65
N TYR A 6 -6.94 -1.21 -7.65
CA TYR A 6 -5.72 -1.04 -6.87
C TYR A 6 -4.50 -1.65 -7.57
N GLU A 7 -3.34 -1.06 -7.28
CA GLU A 7 -2.04 -1.52 -7.74
C GLU A 7 -1.15 -1.98 -6.58
N ALA A 8 -1.44 -1.51 -5.37
CA ALA A 8 -0.68 -1.88 -4.19
C ALA A 8 -1.55 -2.13 -2.97
N ILE A 9 -1.06 -3.00 -2.09
CA ILE A 9 -1.63 -3.27 -0.77
C ILE A 9 -0.57 -2.91 0.26
N LEU A 10 -0.89 -1.99 1.16
CA LEU A 10 -0.06 -1.62 2.31
C LEU A 10 -0.64 -2.26 3.57
N GLN A 11 0.07 -3.26 4.09
CA GLN A 11 -0.29 -4.02 5.28
C GLN A 11 0.44 -3.44 6.48
N ILE A 12 -0.31 -3.00 7.49
CA ILE A 12 0.23 -2.43 8.73
C ILE A 12 0.01 -3.44 9.86
N ARG A 13 1.08 -3.79 10.58
CA ARG A 13 1.08 -4.72 11.71
C ARG A 13 1.96 -4.17 12.85
N PRO A 14 1.49 -4.10 14.11
CA PRO A 14 0.10 -4.22 14.55
C PRO A 14 -0.74 -3.01 14.13
N LYS A 15 -2.06 -3.05 14.37
CA LYS A 15 -2.94 -1.91 14.12
C LYS A 15 -2.58 -0.77 15.09
N LYS A 16 -2.05 0.33 14.57
CA LYS A 16 -1.77 1.55 15.33
C LYS A 16 -2.36 2.78 14.64
N GLN A 17 -3.25 3.49 15.33
CA GLN A 17 -4.04 4.57 14.73
C GLN A 17 -3.17 5.68 14.14
N SER A 18 -2.12 6.10 14.86
CA SER A 18 -1.16 7.11 14.37
C SER A 18 -0.49 6.75 13.04
N VAL A 19 -0.26 5.45 12.81
CA VAL A 19 0.35 4.94 11.58
C VAL A 19 -0.68 4.95 10.45
N LEU A 20 -1.93 4.58 10.74
CA LEU A 20 -3.02 4.64 9.76
C LEU A 20 -3.31 6.07 9.32
N ASP A 21 -3.37 7.01 10.27
CA ASP A 21 -3.61 8.42 9.97
C ASP A 21 -2.47 9.02 9.15
N PHE A 22 -1.22 8.64 9.44
CA PHE A 22 -0.09 9.00 8.61
C PHE A 22 -0.24 8.51 7.17
N VAL A 23 -0.65 7.26 6.97
CA VAL A 23 -0.87 6.70 5.63
C VAL A 23 -1.99 7.44 4.90
N ARG A 24 -3.10 7.75 5.58
CA ARG A 24 -4.22 8.51 4.99
C ARG A 24 -3.76 9.91 4.57
N ASN A 25 -3.05 10.62 5.44
CA ASN A 25 -2.50 11.95 5.14
C ASN A 25 -1.54 11.93 3.94
N GLU A 26 -0.61 10.97 3.90
CA GLU A 26 0.32 10.86 2.78
C GLU A 26 -0.35 10.39 1.48
N SER A 27 -1.41 9.59 1.57
CA SER A 27 -2.23 9.21 0.41
C SER A 27 -2.93 10.43 -0.18
N MET A 28 -3.53 11.28 0.66
CA MET A 28 -4.11 12.56 0.22
C MET A 28 -3.07 13.47 -0.42
N ARG A 29 -1.90 13.66 0.22
CA ARG A 29 -0.81 14.52 -0.30
C ARG A 29 -0.25 14.05 -1.64
N SER A 30 -0.26 12.74 -1.89
CA SER A 30 0.22 12.14 -3.14
C SER A 30 -0.89 11.93 -4.17
N ASN A 31 -2.10 12.49 -3.93
CA ASN A 31 -3.29 12.28 -4.73
C ASN A 31 -3.55 10.80 -5.07
N THR A 32 -3.25 9.93 -4.10
CA THR A 32 -3.37 8.48 -4.24
C THR A 32 -4.65 8.04 -3.57
N ARG A 33 -5.52 7.40 -4.35
CA ARG A 33 -6.81 6.93 -3.85
C ARG A 33 -6.63 5.66 -3.05
N ILE A 34 -7.25 5.63 -1.87
CA ILE A 34 -7.50 4.42 -1.10
C ILE A 34 -8.79 3.80 -1.65
N SER A 35 -8.72 2.61 -2.23
CA SER A 35 -9.90 1.92 -2.76
C SER A 35 -10.63 1.14 -1.68
N LYS A 36 -9.89 0.56 -0.72
CA LYS A 36 -10.43 -0.22 0.37
C LYS A 36 -9.50 -0.21 1.59
N GLU A 37 -10.09 -0.19 2.78
CA GLU A 37 -9.39 -0.50 4.03
C GLU A 37 -10.02 -1.76 4.64
N ILE A 38 -9.19 -2.74 5.00
CA ILE A 38 -9.64 -3.98 5.65
C ILE A 38 -8.96 -4.07 7.01
N THR A 39 -9.75 -3.92 8.07
CA THR A 39 -9.27 -4.20 9.43
C THR A 39 -9.17 -5.71 9.63
N LYS A 40 -8.07 -6.15 10.23
CA LYS A 40 -7.83 -7.54 10.64
C LYS A 40 -7.47 -7.56 12.12
N ASP A 41 -7.57 -8.73 12.76
CA ASP A 41 -7.34 -8.88 14.20
C ASP A 41 -5.99 -8.31 14.65
N PHE A 42 -4.94 -8.50 13.84
CA PHE A 42 -3.59 -8.02 14.13
C PHE A 42 -3.14 -6.82 13.28
N GLY A 43 -4.04 -6.12 12.58
CA GLY A 43 -3.61 -5.06 11.67
C GLY A 43 -4.66 -4.43 10.78
N CYS A 44 -4.18 -3.76 9.74
CA CYS A 44 -5.01 -3.20 8.68
C CYS A 44 -4.33 -3.38 7.32
N ASP A 45 -5.11 -3.66 6.29
CA ASP A 45 -4.67 -3.71 4.90
C ASP A 45 -5.31 -2.55 4.13
N ILE A 46 -4.48 -1.68 3.56
CA ILE A 46 -4.91 -0.48 2.83
C ILE A 46 -4.60 -0.68 1.35
N TYR A 47 -5.64 -0.62 0.51
CA TYR A 47 -5.53 -0.83 -0.92
C TYR A 47 -5.38 0.52 -1.62
N LEU A 48 -4.31 0.69 -2.38
CA LEU A 48 -3.89 1.95 -2.99
C LEU A 48 -3.91 1.86 -4.52
N SER A 49 -4.40 2.90 -5.17
CA SER A 49 -4.51 2.99 -6.64
C SER A 49 -3.18 3.17 -7.37
N SER A 50 -2.11 3.53 -6.67
CA SER A 50 -0.79 3.80 -7.27
C SER A 50 0.31 3.02 -6.53
N ARG A 51 0.98 2.13 -7.26
CA ARG A 51 2.15 1.40 -6.70
C ARG A 51 3.31 2.32 -6.35
N LYS A 52 3.53 3.37 -7.14
CA LYS A 52 4.65 4.32 -6.95
C LYS A 52 4.47 5.06 -5.63
N SER A 53 3.26 5.57 -5.41
CA SER A 53 2.91 6.29 -4.19
C SER A 53 2.95 5.37 -2.98
N ALA A 54 2.44 4.14 -3.08
CA ALA A 54 2.49 3.17 -1.98
C ALA A 54 3.93 2.91 -1.50
N VAL A 55 4.88 2.74 -2.42
CA VAL A 55 6.31 2.56 -2.09
C VAL A 55 6.92 3.82 -1.47
N GLN A 56 6.53 5.01 -1.91
CA GLN A 56 7.00 6.26 -1.31
C GLN A 56 6.45 6.43 0.11
N ILE A 57 5.14 6.20 0.31
CA ILE A 57 4.48 6.23 1.61
C ILE A 57 5.17 5.25 2.57
N SER A 58 5.49 4.03 2.10
CA SER A 58 6.10 3.01 2.94
C SER A 58 7.53 3.34 3.37
N LYS A 59 8.31 4.01 2.51
CA LYS A 59 9.64 4.54 2.87
C LYS A 59 9.52 5.63 3.94
N LYS A 60 8.54 6.53 3.81
CA LYS A 60 8.26 7.55 4.82
C LYS A 60 7.77 6.93 6.14
N LEU A 61 6.94 5.90 6.09
CA LEU A 61 6.52 5.14 7.27
C LEU A 61 7.73 4.59 8.04
N LYS A 62 8.64 3.90 7.35
CA LYS A 62 9.85 3.36 7.97
C LYS A 62 10.68 4.44 8.66
N LYS A 63 10.79 5.62 8.03
CA LYS A 63 11.54 6.77 8.58
C LYS A 63 10.86 7.36 9.83
N ASN A 64 9.53 7.41 9.88
CA ASN A 64 8.79 8.08 10.96
C ASN A 64 8.41 7.16 12.14
N PHE A 65 8.24 5.85 11.90
CA PHE A 65 7.66 4.93 12.88
C PHE A 65 8.59 3.78 13.29
N ASN A 66 9.89 3.87 13.01
CA ASN A 66 10.92 2.87 13.37
C ASN A 66 10.42 1.40 13.25
N GLY A 67 10.22 0.95 12.02
CA GLY A 67 9.69 -0.38 11.73
C GLY A 67 10.39 -1.11 10.59
N ASP A 68 10.05 -2.37 10.42
CA ASP A 68 10.55 -3.21 9.34
C ASP A 68 9.64 -3.16 8.13
N LEU A 69 10.24 -3.19 6.94
CA LEU A 69 9.54 -3.09 5.67
C LEU A 69 9.89 -4.29 4.78
N LYS A 70 8.87 -5.02 4.32
CA LYS A 70 9.00 -6.10 3.34
C LYS A 70 8.14 -5.79 2.13
N VAL A 71 8.76 -5.76 0.95
CA VAL A 71 8.08 -5.50 -0.33
C VAL A 71 8.09 -6.78 -1.17
N SER A 72 6.95 -7.11 -1.75
CA SER A 72 6.79 -8.23 -2.68
C SER A 72 5.93 -7.80 -3.86
N LYS A 73 6.07 -8.50 -4.99
CA LYS A 73 5.29 -8.25 -6.21
C LYS A 73 4.66 -9.56 -6.69
N THR A 74 3.43 -9.47 -7.17
CA THR A 74 2.71 -10.60 -7.77
C THR A 74 2.31 -10.21 -9.19
N LEU A 75 2.47 -11.13 -10.14
CA LEU A 75 2.00 -10.91 -11.50
C LEU A 75 0.46 -10.90 -11.47
N HIS A 76 -0.13 -9.81 -11.93
CA HIS A 76 -1.58 -9.64 -11.95
C HIS A 76 -2.16 -9.97 -13.33
N SER A 77 -1.54 -9.45 -14.39
CA SER A 77 -1.99 -9.67 -15.76
C SER A 77 -0.86 -9.37 -16.75
N ARG A 78 -1.13 -9.55 -18.04
CA ARG A 78 -0.27 -9.15 -19.16
C ARG A 78 -1.09 -8.28 -20.09
N ASP A 79 -0.56 -7.11 -20.43
CA ASP A 79 -1.09 -6.26 -21.49
C ASP A 79 -1.01 -7.03 -22.81
N ARG A 80 -2.17 -7.26 -23.45
CA ARG A 80 -2.27 -8.07 -24.67
C ARG A 80 -1.72 -7.37 -25.90
N LEU A 81 -1.70 -6.03 -25.91
CA LEU A 81 -1.22 -5.23 -27.03
C LEU A 81 0.29 -5.01 -26.93
N THR A 82 0.77 -4.63 -25.75
CA THR A 82 2.20 -4.28 -25.55
C THR A 82 3.03 -5.44 -25.01
N SER A 83 2.41 -6.59 -24.71
CA SER A 83 3.03 -7.74 -24.03
C SER A 83 3.63 -7.44 -22.66
N LYS A 84 3.41 -6.25 -22.09
CA LYS A 84 3.97 -5.83 -20.79
C LYS A 84 3.30 -6.58 -19.65
N LEU A 85 4.10 -7.04 -18.69
CA LEU A 85 3.61 -7.67 -17.47
C LEU A 85 3.15 -6.60 -16.47
N ILE A 86 1.92 -6.76 -15.98
CA ILE A 86 1.28 -5.87 -15.00
C ILE A 86 1.36 -6.55 -13.64
N TYR A 87 2.00 -5.87 -12.68
CA TYR A 87 2.22 -6.39 -11.34
C TYR A 87 1.41 -5.61 -10.31
N ARG A 88 0.95 -6.32 -9.27
CA ARG A 88 0.47 -5.73 -8.01
C ARG A 88 1.56 -5.85 -6.94
N VAL A 89 1.69 -4.82 -6.11
CA VAL A 89 2.73 -4.74 -5.07
C VAL A 89 2.10 -4.96 -3.70
N THR A 90 2.66 -5.84 -2.89
CA THR A 90 2.29 -5.98 -1.48
C THR A 90 3.43 -5.47 -0.61
N ILE A 91 3.12 -4.55 0.28
CA ILE A 91 4.06 -3.90 1.18
C ILE A 91 3.62 -4.21 2.60
N LEU A 92 4.47 -4.89 3.36
CA LEU A 92 4.25 -5.16 4.77
C LEU A 92 5.13 -4.22 5.60
N PHE A 93 4.49 -3.43 6.45
CA PHE A 93 5.13 -2.63 7.47
C PHE A 93 4.85 -3.26 8.85
N ARG A 94 5.93 -3.63 9.54
CA ARG A 94 5.91 -4.13 10.91
C ARG A 94 6.46 -3.07 11.85
N LEU A 95 5.63 -2.53 12.73
CA LEU A 95 6.10 -1.67 13.81
C LEU A 95 6.97 -2.51 14.76
N ARG A 96 8.09 -1.95 15.23
CA ARG A 96 8.87 -2.53 16.31
C ARG A 96 8.32 -2.13 17.67
#